data_AF-A0A9D2T1B8-F1
#
_entry.id   AF-A0A9D2T1B8-F1
#
_cell.length_a   1.000
_cell.length_b   1.000
_cell.length_c   1.000
_cell.angle_alpha   90.00
_cell.angle_beta   90.00
_cell.angle_gamma   90.00
#
_symmetry.space_group_name_H-M   'P 1'
#
loop_
_entity.id
_entity.type
_entity.pdbx_description
1 polymer ?
#
loop_
_entity_poly.entity_id
_entity_poly.type
_entity_poly.pdbx_seq_one_letter_code
_entity_poly.pdbx_strand_id
1 'polypeptide(L)'
;MIYLDNAATTRVRPEAAQAALEVMTRDFGNPSTRYALGTAAAERLAADRAVVAQALGCRAEEVVFTSCGTEGDNWAIRATLELGKRKGKHIVTTAIEHSAVLEPLRHLAAQGYEVTYLRPDRNGHISPAQVEGALRPDTVLVSMMLVNNELGTLLPVREAAEAVRRSGCPALVHTDAVQGFLKVPFTPEGLGVDLLTLSGHKIGAPKGIGALYVRRGLKLRPLLFGGGQEGGLRPGTEPTAQIAALAAACRVWMDHREEYTERMKVVKDHFLSSLQAALPRAVVVSPGDAPHICAVSLPGYPSEMLVRELSDRGICVSAGSACRRGKPSYVFAATGRPKTELLGTLRVSFSPESTPEEADALVSALEEIAQSRVSL
;
A
#
# COMPACT_ATOMS: atom_id res chain seq x y z
N MET A 1 -9.81 22.61 7.13
CA MET A 1 -9.53 21.19 7.44
C MET A 1 -8.18 20.87 6.84
N ILE A 2 -7.24 20.42 7.66
CA ILE A 2 -5.89 20.03 7.28
C ILE A 2 -5.86 18.50 7.20
N TYR A 3 -5.51 17.93 6.06
CA TYR A 3 -5.61 16.48 5.83
C TYR A 3 -4.25 15.83 5.66
N LEU A 4 -3.76 15.21 6.74
CA LEU A 4 -2.45 14.53 6.83
C LEU A 4 -2.62 13.02 7.04
N ASP A 5 -3.70 12.44 6.49
CA ASP A 5 -4.02 11.01 6.54
C ASP A 5 -4.11 10.36 5.13
N ASN A 6 -3.28 10.81 4.20
CA ASN A 6 -3.25 10.32 2.81
C ASN A 6 -2.86 8.85 2.66
N ALA A 7 -2.22 8.23 3.66
CA ALA A 7 -1.97 6.80 3.67
C ALA A 7 -3.25 5.97 3.92
N ALA A 8 -4.28 6.54 4.56
CA ALA A 8 -5.60 5.91 4.66
C ALA A 8 -6.35 5.98 3.32
N THR A 9 -6.49 7.18 2.77
CA THR A 9 -7.03 7.42 1.43
C THR A 9 -6.65 8.82 0.96
N THR A 10 -6.51 9.00 -0.35
CA THR A 10 -6.31 10.32 -0.98
C THR A 10 -7.60 10.79 -1.64
N ARG A 11 -7.79 12.10 -1.76
CA ARG A 11 -8.90 12.70 -2.51
C ARG A 11 -8.84 12.27 -3.97
N VAL A 12 -10.00 12.03 -4.59
CA VAL A 12 -10.08 11.74 -6.02
C VAL A 12 -9.62 12.97 -6.81
N ARG A 13 -8.73 12.77 -7.78
CA ARG A 13 -8.25 13.83 -8.66
C ARG A 13 -9.38 14.30 -9.59
N PRO A 14 -9.49 15.61 -9.90
CA PRO A 14 -10.50 16.11 -10.84
C PRO A 14 -10.49 15.37 -12.19
N GLU A 15 -9.31 15.06 -12.73
CA GLU A 15 -9.12 14.34 -13.98
C GLU A 15 -9.68 12.91 -13.90
N ALA A 16 -9.45 12.23 -12.76
CA ALA A 16 -10.00 10.90 -12.51
C ALA A 16 -11.52 10.93 -12.37
N ALA A 17 -12.07 11.93 -11.67
CA ALA A 17 -13.51 12.11 -11.54
C ALA A 17 -14.17 12.42 -12.89
N GLN A 18 -13.55 13.27 -13.72
CA GLN A 18 -14.05 13.63 -15.04
C GLN A 18 -14.03 12.42 -15.99
N ALA A 19 -12.94 11.64 -16.00
CA ALA A 19 -12.85 10.42 -16.79
C ALA A 19 -13.90 9.39 -16.38
N ALA A 20 -14.15 9.23 -15.07
CA ALA A 20 -15.22 8.37 -14.59
C ALA A 20 -16.60 8.86 -15.07
N LEU A 21 -16.89 10.16 -14.93
CA LEU A 21 -18.17 10.75 -15.30
C LEU A 21 -18.47 10.56 -16.79
N GLU A 22 -17.48 10.80 -17.64
CA GLU A 22 -17.61 10.61 -19.08
C GLU A 22 -17.96 9.16 -19.43
N VAL A 23 -17.23 8.19 -18.87
CA VAL A 23 -17.49 6.77 -19.13
C VAL A 23 -18.83 6.32 -18.54
N MET A 24 -19.24 6.82 -17.37
CA MET A 24 -20.53 6.47 -16.78
C MET A 24 -21.73 7.02 -17.57
N THR A 25 -21.59 8.16 -18.23
CA THR A 25 -22.73 8.89 -18.81
C THR A 25 -22.78 8.85 -20.32
N ARG A 26 -21.63 8.74 -21.00
CA ARG A 26 -21.51 8.75 -22.46
C ARG A 26 -21.01 7.43 -23.00
N ASP A 27 -19.93 6.87 -22.43
CA ASP A 27 -19.27 5.66 -22.93
C ASP A 27 -19.60 4.40 -22.11
N PHE A 28 -20.85 4.28 -21.64
CA PHE A 28 -21.31 3.29 -20.66
C PHE A 28 -21.40 1.84 -21.18
N GLY A 29 -20.87 1.56 -22.38
CA GLY A 29 -20.97 0.27 -23.04
C GLY A 29 -20.38 -0.89 -22.24
N ASN A 30 -20.93 -2.08 -22.43
CA ASN A 30 -20.35 -3.30 -21.89
C ASN A 30 -19.29 -3.86 -22.86
N PRO A 31 -18.00 -3.97 -22.47
CA PRO A 31 -16.92 -4.47 -23.33
C PRO A 31 -17.14 -5.88 -23.88
N SER A 32 -17.99 -6.69 -23.25
CA SER A 32 -18.31 -8.06 -23.67
C SER A 32 -19.34 -8.12 -24.81
N THR A 33 -19.88 -6.99 -25.27
CA THR A 33 -20.91 -6.94 -26.33
C THR A 33 -20.33 -6.57 -27.69
N ARG A 34 -20.96 -7.01 -28.79
CA ARG A 34 -20.41 -6.92 -30.15
C ARG A 34 -20.89 -5.73 -30.99
N TYR A 35 -21.87 -4.97 -30.50
CA TYR A 35 -22.35 -3.77 -31.20
C TYR A 35 -21.42 -2.58 -30.94
N ALA A 36 -21.52 -1.52 -31.73
CA ALA A 36 -20.59 -0.39 -31.74
C ALA A 36 -20.25 0.19 -30.36
N LEU A 37 -21.25 0.36 -29.48
CA LEU A 37 -21.05 0.83 -28.11
C LEU A 37 -20.20 -0.13 -27.26
N GLY A 38 -20.36 -1.44 -27.42
CA GLY A 38 -19.53 -2.46 -26.76
C GLY A 38 -18.11 -2.51 -27.32
N THR A 39 -17.96 -2.42 -28.64
CA THR A 39 -16.66 -2.34 -29.31
C THR A 39 -15.86 -1.12 -28.83
N ALA A 40 -16.49 0.05 -28.80
CA ALA A 40 -15.86 1.26 -28.28
C ALA A 40 -15.46 1.14 -26.80
N ALA A 41 -16.31 0.52 -25.96
CA ALA A 41 -15.98 0.25 -24.56
C ALA A 41 -14.79 -0.71 -24.40
N ALA A 42 -14.67 -1.73 -25.27
CA ALA A 42 -13.54 -2.66 -25.28
C ALA A 42 -12.23 -1.98 -25.71
N GLU A 43 -12.28 -1.12 -26.74
CA GLU A 43 -11.14 -0.30 -27.17
C GLU A 43 -10.67 0.64 -26.06
N ARG A 44 -11.62 1.32 -25.39
CA ARG A 44 -11.32 2.19 -24.25
C ARG A 44 -10.71 1.42 -23.08
N LEU A 45 -11.27 0.27 -22.71
CA LEU A 45 -10.73 -0.61 -21.68
C LEU A 45 -9.28 -1.02 -21.98
N ALA A 46 -8.97 -1.36 -23.24
CA ALA A 46 -7.62 -1.71 -23.66
C ALA A 46 -6.65 -0.51 -23.54
N ALA A 47 -7.09 0.69 -23.95
CA ALA A 47 -6.31 1.92 -23.83
C ALA A 47 -6.05 2.31 -22.37
N ASP A 48 -7.05 2.22 -21.50
CA ASP A 48 -6.92 2.52 -20.08
C ASP A 48 -6.00 1.50 -19.38
N ARG A 49 -6.08 0.21 -19.75
CA ARG A 49 -5.13 -0.82 -19.28
C ARG A 49 -3.70 -0.52 -19.71
N ALA A 50 -3.48 -0.10 -20.95
CA ALA A 50 -2.15 0.24 -21.45
C ALA A 50 -1.52 1.38 -20.66
N VAL A 51 -2.31 2.39 -20.26
CA VAL A 51 -1.85 3.50 -19.41
C VAL A 51 -1.44 3.02 -18.01
N VAL A 52 -2.25 2.17 -17.38
CA VAL A 52 -1.92 1.61 -16.05
C VAL A 52 -0.65 0.75 -16.14
N ALA A 53 -0.51 -0.05 -17.20
CA ALA A 53 0.68 -0.86 -17.44
C ALA A 53 1.93 -0.01 -17.69
N GLN A 54 1.81 1.07 -18.47
CA GLN A 54 2.90 2.02 -18.69
C GLN A 54 3.35 2.67 -17.38
N ALA A 55 2.41 3.12 -16.55
CA ALA A 55 2.70 3.69 -15.24
C ALA A 55 3.41 2.70 -14.28
N LEU A 56 3.10 1.42 -14.41
CA LEU A 56 3.76 0.34 -13.66
C LEU A 56 5.09 -0.10 -14.27
N GLY A 57 5.33 0.20 -15.55
CA GLY A 57 6.49 -0.30 -16.30
C GLY A 57 6.40 -1.79 -16.61
N CYS A 58 5.20 -2.27 -16.97
CA CYS A 58 4.96 -3.65 -17.40
C CYS A 58 4.13 -3.70 -18.69
N ARG A 59 3.82 -4.91 -19.17
CA ARG A 59 2.96 -5.08 -20.34
C ARG A 59 1.48 -5.00 -19.97
N ALA A 60 0.65 -4.62 -20.92
CA ALA A 60 -0.79 -4.49 -20.71
C ALA A 60 -1.43 -5.84 -20.30
N GLU A 61 -1.02 -6.94 -20.90
CA GLU A 61 -1.52 -8.28 -20.58
C GLU A 61 -1.13 -8.78 -19.17
N GLU A 62 -0.20 -8.11 -18.50
CA GLU A 62 0.23 -8.46 -17.14
C GLU A 62 -0.59 -7.72 -16.09
N VAL A 63 -1.46 -6.79 -16.47
CA VAL A 63 -2.35 -6.04 -15.54
C VAL A 63 -3.72 -6.69 -15.53
N VAL A 64 -4.18 -7.11 -14.35
CA VAL A 64 -5.56 -7.56 -14.10
C VAL A 64 -6.25 -6.60 -13.13
N PHE A 65 -7.41 -6.07 -13.49
CA PHE A 65 -8.15 -5.15 -12.61
C PHE A 65 -8.87 -5.90 -11.48
N THR A 66 -8.81 -5.32 -10.29
CA THR A 66 -9.47 -5.81 -9.07
C THR A 66 -10.32 -4.69 -8.46
N SER A 67 -11.15 -5.00 -7.47
CA SER A 67 -11.94 -3.98 -6.75
C SER A 67 -11.11 -3.15 -5.77
N CYS A 68 -9.95 -3.63 -5.33
CA CYS A 68 -9.07 -2.93 -4.38
C CYS A 68 -7.78 -3.72 -4.15
N GLY A 69 -6.84 -3.11 -3.40
CA GLY A 69 -5.64 -3.80 -2.92
C GLY A 69 -5.96 -5.07 -2.10
N THR A 70 -7.00 -5.06 -1.26
CA THR A 70 -7.37 -6.24 -0.46
C THR A 70 -7.75 -7.45 -1.32
N GLU A 71 -8.50 -7.25 -2.41
CA GLU A 71 -8.79 -8.32 -3.37
C GLU A 71 -7.50 -8.82 -4.02
N GLY A 72 -6.61 -7.90 -4.42
CA GLY A 72 -5.30 -8.22 -5.00
C GLY A 72 -4.44 -9.09 -4.10
N ASP A 73 -4.20 -8.68 -2.85
CA ASP A 73 -3.39 -9.42 -1.88
C ASP A 73 -3.96 -10.82 -1.61
N ASN A 74 -5.27 -10.90 -1.37
CA ASN A 74 -5.94 -12.16 -1.08
C ASN A 74 -5.84 -13.12 -2.26
N TRP A 75 -6.03 -12.61 -3.48
CA TRP A 75 -5.94 -13.41 -4.68
C TRP A 75 -4.50 -13.85 -4.95
N ALA A 76 -3.52 -12.95 -4.83
CA ALA A 76 -2.11 -13.25 -5.06
C ALA A 76 -1.61 -14.36 -4.14
N ILE A 77 -1.94 -14.28 -2.85
CA ILE A 77 -1.60 -15.31 -1.85
C ILE A 77 -2.26 -16.64 -2.23
N ARG A 78 -3.58 -16.66 -2.40
CA ARG A 78 -4.31 -17.92 -2.70
C ARG A 78 -3.85 -18.57 -3.99
N ALA A 79 -3.67 -17.79 -5.06
CA ALA A 79 -3.26 -18.31 -6.36
C ALA A 79 -1.83 -18.85 -6.35
N THR A 80 -0.91 -18.19 -5.63
CA THR A 80 0.47 -18.67 -5.45
C THR A 80 0.49 -20.01 -4.72
N LEU A 81 -0.25 -20.13 -3.62
CA LEU A 81 -0.27 -21.37 -2.85
C LEU A 81 -0.91 -22.53 -3.61
N GLU A 82 -1.94 -22.26 -4.42
CA GLU A 82 -2.53 -23.27 -5.29
C GLU A 82 -1.52 -23.78 -6.35
N LEU A 83 -0.69 -22.89 -6.92
CA LEU A 83 0.41 -23.28 -7.81
C LEU A 83 1.51 -24.07 -7.08
N GLY A 84 1.77 -23.69 -5.82
CA GLY A 84 2.79 -24.30 -4.95
C GLY A 84 2.34 -25.54 -4.19
N LYS A 85 1.05 -25.93 -4.22
CA LYS A 85 0.45 -26.89 -3.27
C LYS A 85 1.11 -28.27 -3.19
N ARG A 86 1.80 -28.69 -4.25
CA ARG A 86 2.53 -29.96 -4.32
C ARG A 86 4.02 -29.83 -3.98
N LYS A 87 4.52 -28.60 -3.84
CA LYS A 87 5.93 -28.27 -3.65
C LYS A 87 6.27 -28.00 -2.19
N GLY A 88 5.30 -27.50 -1.41
CA GLY A 88 5.50 -27.22 0.00
C GLY A 88 4.35 -26.44 0.62
N LYS A 89 4.48 -26.17 1.92
CA LYS A 89 3.50 -25.44 2.71
C LYS A 89 4.13 -24.30 3.52
N HIS A 90 5.35 -23.90 3.17
CA HIS A 90 6.04 -22.84 3.86
C HIS A 90 5.89 -21.49 3.17
N ILE A 91 5.65 -20.47 3.98
CA ILE A 91 5.47 -19.08 3.56
C ILE A 91 6.41 -18.20 4.38
N VAL A 92 7.12 -17.29 3.70
CA VAL A 92 7.87 -16.22 4.37
C VAL A 92 7.14 -14.90 4.15
N THR A 93 6.96 -14.13 5.22
CA THR A 93 6.35 -12.80 5.17
C THR A 93 6.91 -11.92 6.28
N THR A 94 6.45 -10.68 6.43
CA THR A 94 6.88 -9.79 7.52
C THR A 94 5.81 -9.66 8.61
N ALA A 95 6.22 -9.38 9.84
CA ALA A 95 5.30 -9.11 10.95
C ALA A 95 4.56 -7.77 10.81
N ILE A 96 4.94 -6.95 9.82
CA ILE A 96 4.45 -5.59 9.60
C ILE A 96 3.65 -5.45 8.31
N GLU A 97 3.26 -6.57 7.68
CA GLU A 97 2.38 -6.53 6.52
C GLU A 97 1.00 -5.93 6.85
N HIS A 98 0.28 -5.52 5.82
CA HIS A 98 -1.10 -5.07 5.96
C HIS A 98 -2.01 -6.24 6.35
N SER A 99 -3.14 -5.96 7.02
CA SER A 99 -4.10 -6.99 7.43
C SER A 99 -4.66 -7.79 6.24
N ALA A 100 -4.68 -7.21 5.04
CA ALA A 100 -5.05 -7.93 3.81
C ALA A 100 -4.09 -9.07 3.43
N VAL A 101 -2.86 -9.05 3.94
CA VAL A 101 -1.89 -10.14 3.82
C VAL A 101 -1.91 -11.01 5.08
N LEU A 102 -1.86 -10.40 6.27
CA LEU A 102 -1.76 -11.14 7.53
C LEU A 102 -2.98 -12.02 7.84
N GLU A 103 -4.21 -11.54 7.61
CA GLU A 103 -5.40 -12.33 7.95
C GLU A 103 -5.53 -13.59 7.07
N PRO A 104 -5.34 -13.53 5.73
CA PRO A 104 -5.28 -14.74 4.91
C PRO A 104 -4.19 -15.71 5.37
N LEU A 105 -3.00 -15.23 5.72
CA LEU A 105 -1.91 -16.08 6.19
C LEU A 105 -2.22 -16.75 7.54
N ARG A 106 -2.88 -16.05 8.47
CA ARG A 106 -3.38 -16.67 9.72
C ARG A 106 -4.41 -17.75 9.46
N HIS A 107 -5.33 -17.51 8.51
CA HIS A 107 -6.30 -18.52 8.11
C HIS A 107 -5.63 -19.76 7.48
N LEU A 108 -4.61 -19.55 6.64
CA LEU A 108 -3.83 -20.62 6.02
C LEU A 108 -2.99 -21.40 7.04
N ALA A 109 -2.45 -20.73 8.06
CA ALA A 109 -1.74 -21.39 9.15
C ALA A 109 -2.64 -22.42 9.86
N ALA A 110 -3.92 -22.08 10.08
CA ALA A 110 -4.92 -23.00 10.62
C ALA A 110 -5.23 -24.20 9.68
N GLN A 111 -4.85 -24.12 8.40
CA GLN A 111 -4.96 -25.21 7.41
C GLN A 111 -3.65 -26.00 7.24
N GLY A 112 -2.68 -25.79 8.13
CA GLY A 112 -1.41 -26.50 8.15
C GLY A 112 -0.33 -25.92 7.22
N TYR A 113 -0.45 -24.64 6.84
CA TYR A 113 0.69 -23.90 6.31
C TYR A 113 1.59 -23.43 7.46
N GLU A 114 2.89 -23.41 7.23
CA GLU A 114 3.87 -22.83 8.14
C GLU A 114 4.24 -21.44 7.66
N VAL A 115 4.11 -20.44 8.54
CA VAL A 115 4.37 -19.04 8.19
C VAL A 115 5.50 -18.49 9.05
N THR A 116 6.61 -18.12 8.41
CA THR A 116 7.71 -17.41 9.05
C THR A 116 7.48 -15.91 8.91
N TYR A 117 7.38 -15.21 10.05
CA TYR A 117 7.20 -13.76 10.11
C TYR A 117 8.54 -13.07 10.45
N LEU A 118 9.15 -12.44 9.45
CA LEU A 118 10.35 -11.61 9.61
C LEU A 118 10.02 -10.38 10.47
N ARG A 119 10.91 -10.04 11.39
CA ARG A 119 10.68 -8.95 12.35
C ARG A 119 11.55 -7.75 12.00
N PRO A 120 10.97 -6.54 11.96
CA PRO A 120 11.76 -5.35 11.69
C PRO A 120 12.69 -5.05 12.86
N ASP A 121 13.71 -4.24 12.57
CA ASP A 121 14.47 -3.57 13.61
C ASP A 121 13.64 -2.44 14.26
N ARG A 122 14.29 -1.66 15.15
CA ARG A 122 13.65 -0.55 15.86
C ARG A 122 13.12 0.58 14.95
N ASN A 123 13.62 0.68 13.72
CA ASN A 123 13.28 1.72 12.76
C ASN A 123 12.24 1.26 11.73
N GLY A 124 11.94 -0.04 11.68
CA GLY A 124 10.98 -0.61 10.74
C GLY A 124 11.59 -1.33 9.55
N HIS A 125 12.90 -1.58 9.54
CA HIS A 125 13.62 -2.20 8.43
C HIS A 125 13.76 -3.71 8.61
N ILE A 126 13.61 -4.46 7.52
CA ILE A 126 13.93 -5.89 7.44
C ILE A 126 15.26 -6.03 6.72
N SER A 127 16.18 -6.86 7.24
CA SER A 127 17.46 -7.07 6.56
C SER A 127 17.35 -8.18 5.49
N PRO A 128 18.09 -8.08 4.37
CA PRO A 128 18.16 -9.16 3.39
C PRO A 128 18.58 -10.52 3.97
N ALA A 129 19.48 -10.50 4.97
CA ALA A 129 19.92 -11.71 5.66
C ALA A 129 18.79 -12.45 6.40
N GLN A 130 17.80 -11.72 6.94
CA GLN A 130 16.60 -12.35 7.53
C GLN A 130 15.81 -13.12 6.47
N VAL A 131 15.71 -12.59 5.24
CA VAL A 131 15.03 -13.28 4.14
C VAL A 131 15.78 -14.56 3.80
N GLU A 132 17.08 -14.47 3.55
CA GLU A 132 17.92 -15.62 3.19
C GLU A 132 17.85 -16.74 4.24
N GLY A 133 17.98 -16.40 5.52
CA GLY A 133 17.92 -17.36 6.62
C GLY A 133 16.54 -17.98 6.84
N ALA A 134 15.47 -17.36 6.33
CA ALA A 134 14.12 -17.89 6.42
C ALA A 134 13.74 -18.80 5.24
N LEU A 135 14.48 -18.79 4.13
CA LEU A 135 14.16 -19.63 2.98
C LEU A 135 14.45 -21.11 3.28
N ARG A 136 13.56 -21.96 2.79
CA ARG A 136 13.61 -23.42 2.94
C ARG A 136 13.36 -24.09 1.59
N PRO A 137 13.78 -25.35 1.41
CA PRO A 137 13.49 -26.09 0.17
C PRO A 137 12.00 -26.18 -0.17
N ASP A 138 11.11 -26.11 0.83
CA ASP A 138 9.66 -26.18 0.71
C ASP A 138 8.95 -24.81 0.76
N THR A 139 9.68 -23.69 0.72
CA THR A 139 9.09 -22.34 0.62
C THR A 139 8.36 -22.18 -0.71
N VAL A 140 7.07 -21.86 -0.67
CA VAL A 140 6.21 -21.70 -1.85
C VAL A 140 5.77 -20.25 -2.09
N LEU A 141 5.88 -19.38 -1.08
CA LEU A 141 5.53 -17.97 -1.19
C LEU A 141 6.47 -17.13 -0.32
N VAL A 142 6.98 -16.04 -0.89
CA VAL A 142 7.50 -14.89 -0.15
C VAL A 142 6.58 -13.70 -0.42
N SER A 143 5.91 -13.19 0.61
CA SER A 143 5.04 -12.01 0.50
C SER A 143 5.60 -10.87 1.35
N MET A 144 5.99 -9.77 0.72
CA MET A 144 6.59 -8.62 1.38
C MET A 144 6.09 -7.32 0.77
N MET A 145 5.44 -6.47 1.56
CA MET A 145 5.03 -5.14 1.11
C MET A 145 6.23 -4.29 0.73
N LEU A 146 6.07 -3.43 -0.27
CA LEU A 146 7.15 -2.55 -0.73
C LEU A 146 7.39 -1.39 0.24
N VAL A 147 6.33 -0.66 0.59
CA VAL A 147 6.36 0.47 1.53
C VAL A 147 5.39 0.20 2.65
N ASN A 148 5.87 0.27 3.90
CA ASN A 148 5.00 0.10 5.05
C ASN A 148 4.03 1.28 5.21
N ASN A 149 2.74 1.00 5.35
CA ASN A 149 1.68 2.00 5.41
C ASN A 149 1.57 2.75 6.75
N GLU A 150 2.40 2.44 7.74
CA GLU A 150 2.45 3.12 9.04
C GLU A 150 3.81 3.75 9.30
N LEU A 151 4.88 3.02 9.03
CA LEU A 151 6.27 3.45 9.26
C LEU A 151 6.84 4.23 8.07
N GLY A 152 6.31 4.03 6.86
CA GLY A 152 6.89 4.60 5.64
C GLY A 152 8.21 3.97 5.20
N THR A 153 8.65 2.89 5.85
CA THR A 153 9.89 2.19 5.51
C THR A 153 9.76 1.43 4.19
N LEU A 154 10.83 1.45 3.40
CA LEU A 154 10.97 0.68 2.17
C LEU A 154 11.60 -0.67 2.54
N LEU A 155 10.93 -1.76 2.20
CA LEU A 155 11.42 -3.12 2.49
C LEU A 155 12.26 -3.68 1.32
N PRO A 156 13.20 -4.62 1.59
CA PRO A 156 14.15 -5.11 0.59
C PRO A 156 13.52 -6.16 -0.34
N VAL A 157 12.48 -5.78 -1.08
CA VAL A 157 11.71 -6.68 -1.95
C VAL A 157 12.57 -7.23 -3.09
N ARG A 158 13.46 -6.40 -3.67
CA ARG A 158 14.39 -6.81 -4.73
C ARG A 158 15.34 -7.88 -4.23
N GLU A 159 15.96 -7.64 -3.08
CA GLU A 159 16.90 -8.54 -2.43
C GLU A 159 16.21 -9.83 -2.00
N ALA A 160 14.95 -9.76 -1.55
CA ALA A 160 14.14 -10.92 -1.26
C ALA A 160 13.91 -11.79 -2.50
N ALA A 161 13.57 -11.17 -3.64
CA ALA A 161 13.41 -11.89 -4.90
C ALA A 161 14.72 -12.50 -5.41
N GLU A 162 15.84 -11.80 -5.26
CA GLU A 162 17.16 -12.33 -5.56
C GLU A 162 17.54 -13.51 -4.65
N ALA A 163 17.26 -13.42 -3.35
CA ALA A 163 17.48 -14.51 -2.40
C ALA A 163 16.67 -15.76 -2.78
N VAL A 164 15.40 -15.60 -3.15
CA VAL A 164 14.56 -16.70 -3.65
C VAL A 164 15.21 -17.36 -4.88
N ARG A 165 15.64 -16.57 -5.88
CA ARG A 165 16.31 -17.10 -7.07
C ARG A 165 17.61 -17.83 -6.72
N ARG A 166 18.46 -17.26 -5.86
CA ARG A 166 19.72 -17.89 -5.42
C ARG A 166 19.51 -19.18 -4.65
N SER A 167 18.47 -19.25 -3.83
CA SER A 167 18.16 -20.44 -3.02
C SER A 167 17.70 -21.65 -3.84
N GLY A 168 17.14 -21.41 -5.03
CA GLY A 168 16.51 -22.44 -5.85
C GLY A 168 15.21 -23.01 -5.28
N CYS A 169 14.67 -22.43 -4.19
CA CYS A 169 13.38 -22.83 -3.65
C CYS A 169 12.23 -22.48 -4.63
N PRO A 170 11.08 -23.17 -4.55
CA PRO A 170 10.02 -23.00 -5.53
C PRO A 170 9.15 -21.75 -5.32
N ALA A 171 9.55 -20.85 -4.42
CA ALA A 171 8.72 -19.74 -3.99
C ALA A 171 8.42 -18.77 -5.13
N LEU A 172 7.18 -18.31 -5.21
CA LEU A 172 6.86 -17.08 -5.94
C LEU A 172 6.95 -15.88 -4.98
N VAL A 173 7.27 -14.72 -5.53
CA VAL A 173 7.39 -13.47 -4.79
C VAL A 173 6.18 -12.58 -5.06
N HIS A 174 5.42 -12.29 -4.02
CA HIS A 174 4.34 -11.31 -4.02
C HIS A 174 4.80 -10.03 -3.30
N THR A 175 4.43 -8.87 -3.83
CA THR A 175 4.59 -7.60 -3.12
C THR A 175 3.31 -6.76 -3.11
N ASP A 176 2.92 -6.32 -1.92
CA ASP A 176 1.93 -5.25 -1.76
C ASP A 176 2.63 -3.91 -2.04
N ALA A 177 2.35 -3.31 -3.20
CA ALA A 177 2.89 -2.02 -3.60
C ALA A 177 1.89 -0.86 -3.43
N VAL A 178 0.81 -1.05 -2.65
CA VAL A 178 -0.29 -0.10 -2.49
C VAL A 178 0.19 1.28 -2.01
N GLN A 179 1.22 1.34 -1.16
CA GLN A 179 1.81 2.61 -0.71
C GLN A 179 3.01 3.06 -1.53
N GLY A 180 3.61 2.18 -2.32
CA GLY A 180 4.79 2.50 -3.13
C GLY A 180 4.46 2.99 -4.53
N PHE A 181 3.36 2.50 -5.13
CA PHE A 181 3.03 2.77 -6.53
C PHE A 181 2.97 4.27 -6.84
N LEU A 182 3.75 4.68 -7.84
CA LEU A 182 3.95 6.06 -8.31
C LEU A 182 4.59 7.03 -7.29
N LYS A 183 4.93 6.57 -6.08
CA LYS A 183 5.56 7.37 -5.01
C LYS A 183 7.01 6.99 -4.74
N VAL A 184 7.40 5.75 -5.04
CA VAL A 184 8.80 5.30 -5.03
C VAL A 184 9.16 4.69 -6.40
N PRO A 185 10.41 4.78 -6.85
CA PRO A 185 10.84 4.23 -8.14
C PRO A 185 10.94 2.70 -8.10
N PHE A 186 10.16 2.02 -8.94
CA PHE A 186 10.29 0.59 -9.21
C PHE A 186 9.55 0.21 -10.51
N THR A 187 9.85 -0.99 -11.01
CA THR A 187 9.01 -1.77 -11.92
C THR A 187 8.89 -3.20 -11.38
N PRO A 188 7.86 -3.97 -11.73
CA PRO A 188 7.76 -5.37 -11.31
C PRO A 188 8.98 -6.20 -11.72
N GLU A 189 9.48 -6.01 -12.94
CA GLU A 189 10.71 -6.66 -13.43
C GLU A 189 11.94 -6.23 -12.63
N GLY A 190 12.07 -4.92 -12.34
CA GLY A 190 13.16 -4.39 -11.53
C GLY A 190 13.19 -4.96 -10.11
N LEU A 191 12.03 -5.19 -9.50
CA LEU A 191 11.94 -5.89 -8.21
C LEU A 191 12.11 -7.41 -8.34
N GLY A 192 11.91 -7.97 -9.54
CA GLY A 192 11.96 -9.40 -9.79
C GLY A 192 10.80 -10.18 -9.17
N VAL A 193 9.63 -9.54 -9.04
CA VAL A 193 8.43 -10.14 -8.40
C VAL A 193 7.56 -10.89 -9.41
N ASP A 194 6.81 -11.86 -8.90
CA ASP A 194 5.88 -12.69 -9.67
C ASP A 194 4.47 -12.11 -9.67
N LEU A 195 4.06 -11.51 -8.55
CA LEU A 195 2.77 -10.85 -8.38
C LEU A 195 2.96 -9.51 -7.64
N LEU A 196 2.19 -8.49 -7.99
CA LEU A 196 2.25 -7.18 -7.34
C LEU A 196 0.89 -6.51 -7.26
N THR A 197 0.51 -6.09 -6.04
CA THR A 197 -0.82 -5.52 -5.76
C THR A 197 -0.81 -3.99 -5.74
N LEU A 198 -1.82 -3.39 -6.38
CA LEU A 198 -2.07 -1.96 -6.47
C LEU A 198 -3.47 -1.58 -5.95
N SER A 199 -3.63 -0.33 -5.49
CA SER A 199 -4.92 0.22 -5.08
C SER A 199 -5.08 1.67 -5.53
N GLY A 200 -6.13 1.97 -6.29
CA GLY A 200 -6.30 3.26 -6.96
C GLY A 200 -6.50 4.45 -6.01
N HIS A 201 -7.22 4.25 -4.91
CA HIS A 201 -7.52 5.34 -3.96
C HIS A 201 -6.31 5.85 -3.16
N LYS A 202 -5.14 5.22 -3.32
CA LYS A 202 -3.86 5.71 -2.77
C LYS A 202 -3.14 6.67 -3.72
N ILE A 203 -3.60 6.82 -4.95
CA ILE A 203 -3.00 7.68 -5.98
C ILE A 203 -4.03 8.67 -6.57
N GLY A 204 -5.19 8.82 -5.94
CA GLY A 204 -6.22 9.78 -6.35
C GLY A 204 -7.22 9.25 -7.39
N ALA A 205 -7.28 7.93 -7.61
CA ALA A 205 -8.42 7.29 -8.26
C ALA A 205 -9.57 7.07 -7.24
N PRO A 206 -10.81 6.78 -7.67
CA PRO A 206 -11.88 6.42 -6.75
C PRO A 206 -11.56 5.15 -5.93
N LYS A 207 -12.23 5.00 -4.79
CA LYS A 207 -12.29 3.72 -4.07
C LYS A 207 -13.03 2.69 -4.93
N GLY A 208 -12.76 1.41 -4.72
CA GLY A 208 -13.42 0.34 -5.50
C GLY A 208 -12.72 -0.01 -6.81
N ILE A 209 -11.45 0.40 -7.00
CA ILE A 209 -10.58 -0.09 -8.07
C ILE A 209 -9.15 -0.31 -7.58
N GLY A 210 -8.56 -1.41 -8.04
CA GLY A 210 -7.16 -1.78 -7.88
C GLY A 210 -6.68 -2.55 -9.10
N ALA A 211 -5.45 -3.04 -9.03
CA ALA A 211 -4.92 -3.94 -10.04
C ALA A 211 -3.96 -4.94 -9.41
N LEU A 212 -3.86 -6.11 -10.02
CA LEU A 212 -2.85 -7.11 -9.73
C LEU A 212 -1.99 -7.27 -10.98
N TYR A 213 -0.69 -7.01 -10.83
CA TYR A 213 0.29 -7.45 -11.80
C TYR A 213 0.50 -8.95 -11.65
N VAL A 214 0.48 -9.66 -12.78
CA VAL A 214 0.74 -11.09 -12.87
C VAL A 214 1.84 -11.30 -13.90
N ARG A 215 3.00 -11.78 -13.46
CA ARG A 215 4.11 -12.08 -14.35
C ARG A 215 3.67 -13.07 -15.42
N ARG A 216 4.02 -12.77 -16.68
CA ARG A 216 3.72 -13.65 -17.81
C ARG A 216 4.21 -15.09 -17.56
N GLY A 217 3.35 -16.04 -17.92
CA GLY A 217 3.62 -17.48 -17.81
C GLY A 217 3.05 -18.14 -16.56
N LEU A 218 2.56 -17.36 -15.59
CA LEU A 218 1.83 -17.90 -14.44
C LEU A 218 0.39 -18.25 -14.81
N LYS A 219 -0.05 -19.46 -14.45
CA LYS A 219 -1.42 -19.95 -14.67
C LYS A 219 -2.20 -19.88 -13.37
N LEU A 220 -2.63 -18.68 -12.99
CA LEU A 220 -3.35 -18.45 -11.74
C LEU A 220 -4.77 -19.04 -11.80
N ARG A 221 -5.26 -19.56 -10.67
CA ARG A 221 -6.70 -19.79 -10.49
C ARG A 221 -7.37 -18.47 -10.08
N PRO A 222 -8.56 -18.15 -10.63
CA PRO A 222 -9.25 -16.93 -10.26
C PRO A 222 -9.78 -17.01 -8.83
N LEU A 223 -9.86 -15.87 -8.14
CA LEU A 223 -10.48 -15.79 -6.81
C LEU A 223 -12.01 -15.92 -6.88
N LEU A 224 -12.59 -15.33 -7.92
CA LEU A 224 -14.02 -15.35 -8.23
C LEU A 224 -14.26 -16.21 -9.47
N PHE A 225 -15.38 -16.93 -9.53
CA PHE A 225 -15.76 -17.72 -10.70
C PHE A 225 -16.91 -17.03 -11.45
N GLY A 226 -16.90 -17.07 -12.78
CA GLY A 226 -17.91 -16.38 -13.60
C GLY A 226 -17.59 -16.36 -15.10
N GLY A 227 -18.09 -15.32 -15.79
CA GLY A 227 -18.16 -15.22 -17.26
C GLY A 227 -16.87 -14.96 -18.03
N GLY A 228 -15.69 -15.16 -17.43
CA GLY A 228 -14.42 -15.12 -18.16
C GLY A 228 -13.79 -13.74 -18.42
N GLN A 229 -14.30 -12.67 -17.80
CA GLN A 229 -13.68 -11.33 -17.88
C GLN A 229 -12.23 -11.34 -17.37
N GLU A 230 -11.46 -10.31 -17.75
CA GLU A 230 -10.03 -10.19 -17.42
C GLU A 230 -9.23 -11.46 -17.82
N GLY A 231 -9.50 -11.99 -19.02
CA GLY A 231 -8.84 -13.20 -19.52
C GLY A 231 -9.17 -14.48 -18.72
N GLY A 232 -10.31 -14.48 -18.02
CA GLY A 232 -10.74 -15.56 -17.13
C GLY A 232 -10.13 -15.50 -15.73
N LEU A 233 -9.27 -14.51 -15.45
CA LEU A 233 -8.55 -14.40 -14.19
C LEU A 233 -9.36 -13.66 -13.11
N ARG A 234 -10.23 -12.73 -13.51
CA ARG A 234 -11.11 -11.99 -12.60
C ARG A 234 -12.48 -11.75 -13.25
N PRO A 235 -13.38 -12.74 -13.21
CA PRO A 235 -14.72 -12.62 -13.76
C PRO A 235 -15.59 -11.54 -13.10
N GLY A 236 -16.57 -11.04 -13.85
CA GLY A 236 -17.46 -9.93 -13.49
C GLY A 236 -17.33 -8.79 -14.49
N THR A 237 -18.46 -8.18 -14.87
CA THR A 237 -18.46 -7.05 -15.82
C THR A 237 -17.49 -5.97 -15.38
N GLU A 238 -16.64 -5.53 -16.32
CA GLU A 238 -15.54 -4.63 -16.03
C GLU A 238 -16.07 -3.26 -15.55
N PRO A 239 -15.56 -2.72 -14.42
CA PRO A 239 -15.94 -1.41 -13.92
C PRO A 239 -15.26 -0.30 -14.75
N THR A 240 -15.69 -0.13 -16.01
CA THR A 240 -15.03 0.71 -17.02
C THR A 240 -14.82 2.14 -16.56
N ALA A 241 -15.77 2.73 -15.84
CA ALA A 241 -15.63 4.07 -15.28
C ALA A 241 -14.52 4.18 -14.23
N GLN A 242 -14.43 3.21 -13.32
CA GLN A 242 -13.38 3.19 -12.31
C GLN A 242 -12.01 2.89 -12.93
N ILE A 243 -11.96 2.05 -13.96
CA ILE A 243 -10.73 1.75 -14.73
C ILE A 243 -10.24 3.01 -15.44
N ALA A 244 -11.13 3.74 -16.12
CA ALA A 244 -10.80 5.01 -16.76
C ALA A 244 -10.29 6.06 -15.76
N ALA A 245 -10.89 6.11 -14.57
CA ALA A 245 -10.45 6.99 -13.49
C ALA A 245 -9.05 6.61 -12.96
N LEU A 246 -8.78 5.31 -12.82
CA LEU A 246 -7.45 4.82 -12.43
C LEU A 246 -6.40 5.18 -13.49
N ALA A 247 -6.72 4.97 -14.77
CA ALA A 247 -5.84 5.35 -15.87
C ALA A 247 -5.56 6.86 -15.89
N ALA A 248 -6.59 7.70 -15.72
CA ALA A 248 -6.42 9.15 -15.63
C ALA A 248 -5.54 9.56 -14.44
N ALA A 249 -5.72 8.97 -13.27
CA ALA A 249 -4.84 9.20 -12.12
C ALA A 249 -3.39 8.80 -12.43
N CYS A 250 -3.17 7.66 -13.08
CA CYS A 250 -1.85 7.22 -13.51
C CYS A 250 -1.17 8.21 -14.48
N ARG A 251 -1.91 8.79 -15.43
CA ARG A 251 -1.35 9.81 -16.35
C ARG A 251 -0.82 11.03 -15.61
N VAL A 252 -1.64 11.61 -14.73
CA VAL A 252 -1.24 12.77 -13.92
C VAL A 252 0.02 12.48 -13.11
N TRP A 253 0.10 11.30 -12.50
CA TRP A 253 1.30 10.90 -11.76
C TRP A 253 2.52 10.71 -12.64
N MET A 254 2.38 10.18 -13.86
CA MET A 254 3.50 10.05 -14.80
C MET A 254 4.04 11.42 -15.22
N ASP A 255 3.15 12.40 -15.44
CA ASP A 255 3.53 13.75 -15.87
C ASP A 255 4.23 14.55 -14.78
N HIS A 256 3.93 14.28 -13.50
CA HIS A 256 4.41 15.06 -12.35
C HIS A 256 5.23 14.28 -11.32
N ARG A 257 5.68 13.05 -11.65
CA ARG A 257 6.24 12.10 -10.66
C ARG A 257 7.35 12.69 -9.80
N GLU A 258 8.34 13.31 -10.44
CA GLU A 258 9.53 13.86 -9.76
C GLU A 258 9.15 15.04 -8.86
N GLU A 259 8.33 15.96 -9.39
CA GLU A 259 7.81 17.11 -8.64
C GLU A 259 7.02 16.66 -7.41
N TYR A 260 6.08 15.72 -7.58
CA TYR A 260 5.25 15.22 -6.48
C TYR A 260 6.06 14.52 -5.40
N THR A 261 7.05 13.72 -5.81
CA THR A 261 7.96 13.05 -4.88
C THR A 261 8.74 14.06 -4.05
N GLU A 262 9.31 15.08 -4.69
CA GLU A 262 10.07 16.12 -4.00
C GLU A 262 9.19 16.97 -3.07
N ARG A 263 8.01 17.39 -3.52
CA ARG A 263 7.07 18.17 -2.70
C ARG A 263 6.69 17.43 -1.42
N MET A 264 6.31 16.15 -1.54
CA MET A 264 5.97 15.34 -0.36
C MET A 264 7.17 15.20 0.58
N LYS A 265 8.37 14.96 0.04
CA LYS A 265 9.60 14.85 0.81
C LYS A 265 9.90 16.13 1.58
N VAL A 266 9.87 17.29 0.92
CA VAL A 266 10.14 18.60 1.53
C VAL A 266 9.18 18.86 2.71
N VAL A 267 7.88 18.64 2.52
CA VAL A 267 6.89 18.85 3.59
C VAL A 267 7.09 17.88 4.75
N LYS A 268 7.40 16.60 4.46
CA LYS A 268 7.69 15.61 5.50
C LYS A 268 8.95 15.97 6.30
N ASP A 269 10.02 16.36 5.63
CA ASP A 269 11.30 16.70 6.26
C ASP A 269 11.16 17.99 7.08
N HIS A 270 10.39 18.97 6.57
CA HIS A 270 9.99 20.18 7.31
C HIS A 270 9.23 19.81 8.58
N PHE A 271 8.17 19.00 8.48
CA PHE A 271 7.39 18.54 9.63
C PHE A 271 8.27 17.88 10.71
N LEU A 272 9.14 16.95 10.32
CA LEU A 272 10.00 16.24 11.26
C LEU A 272 10.97 17.19 11.98
N SER A 273 11.59 18.12 11.25
CA SER A 273 12.50 19.10 11.85
C SER A 273 11.79 20.09 12.77
N SER A 274 10.65 20.65 12.35
CA SER A 274 9.82 21.55 13.16
C SER A 274 9.31 20.88 14.43
N LEU A 275 8.86 19.62 14.34
CA LEU A 275 8.41 18.87 15.50
C LEU A 275 9.52 18.66 16.53
N GLN A 276 10.72 18.27 16.09
CA GLN A 276 11.86 18.05 16.97
C GLN A 276 12.33 19.35 17.64
N ALA A 277 12.26 20.48 16.93
CA ALA A 277 12.61 21.79 17.47
C ALA A 277 11.59 22.27 18.53
N ALA A 278 10.30 22.13 18.26
CA ALA A 278 9.23 22.60 19.16
C ALA A 278 9.00 21.66 20.35
N LEU A 279 9.14 20.34 20.14
CA LEU A 279 8.83 19.31 21.14
C LEU A 279 10.02 18.35 21.33
N PRO A 280 11.02 18.69 22.16
CA PRO A 280 12.18 17.83 22.42
C PRO A 280 11.85 16.45 23.02
N ARG A 281 10.65 16.30 23.61
CA ARG A 281 10.15 15.02 24.15
C ARG A 281 9.47 14.14 23.10
N ALA A 282 9.19 14.66 21.91
CA ALA A 282 8.62 13.87 20.83
C ALA A 282 9.65 12.86 20.31
N VAL A 283 9.18 11.67 19.95
CA VAL A 283 10.01 10.58 19.44
C VAL A 283 9.69 10.37 17.97
N VAL A 284 10.69 10.43 17.10
CA VAL A 284 10.53 9.98 15.72
C VAL A 284 10.57 8.45 15.71
N VAL A 285 9.40 7.82 15.59
CA VAL A 285 9.26 6.37 15.54
C VAL A 285 9.82 5.85 14.21
N SER A 286 9.44 6.47 13.11
CA SER A 286 10.13 6.22 11.84
C SER A 286 10.09 7.50 11.00
N PRO A 287 11.26 7.98 10.51
CA PRO A 287 11.26 9.09 9.55
C PRO A 287 10.66 8.66 8.19
N GLY A 288 10.57 7.35 7.93
CA GLY A 288 10.13 6.75 6.68
C GLY A 288 11.13 6.94 5.54
N ASP A 289 11.33 5.92 4.72
CA ASP A 289 12.13 6.01 3.49
C ASP A 289 11.30 6.58 2.34
N ALA A 290 9.99 6.31 2.35
CA ALA A 290 9.04 6.86 1.40
C ALA A 290 8.84 8.37 1.64
N PRO A 291 8.60 9.16 0.58
CA PRO A 291 8.54 10.62 0.68
C PRO A 291 7.32 11.12 1.47
N HIS A 292 6.30 10.28 1.67
CA HIS A 292 4.96 10.73 2.07
C HIS A 292 4.46 10.14 3.39
N ILE A 293 5.24 9.34 4.12
CA ILE A 293 4.80 8.74 5.39
C ILE A 293 5.94 8.86 6.41
N CYS A 294 5.59 9.31 7.61
CA CYS A 294 6.41 9.15 8.80
C CYS A 294 5.53 8.77 10.00
N ALA A 295 6.19 8.27 11.06
CA ALA A 295 5.57 7.97 12.34
C ALA A 295 6.31 8.72 13.44
N VAL A 296 5.55 9.47 14.25
CA VAL A 296 6.06 10.22 15.40
C VAL A 296 5.25 9.85 16.61
N SER A 297 5.80 10.01 17.81
CA SER A 297 5.08 9.76 19.04
C SER A 297 5.28 10.89 20.02
N LEU A 298 4.23 11.15 20.80
CA LEU A 298 4.30 12.02 21.97
C LEU A 298 4.12 11.14 23.23
N PRO A 299 5.22 10.67 23.84
CA PRO A 299 5.16 9.80 25.01
C PRO A 299 4.38 10.43 26.17
N GLY A 300 3.57 9.62 26.86
CA GLY A 300 2.68 10.07 27.94
C GLY A 300 1.31 10.56 27.48
N TYR A 301 1.07 10.65 26.17
CA TYR A 301 -0.24 11.05 25.62
C TYR A 301 -0.81 9.91 24.77
N PRO A 302 -1.98 9.34 25.11
CA PRO A 302 -2.57 8.27 24.30
C PRO A 302 -2.94 8.74 22.90
N SER A 303 -2.59 7.96 21.87
CA SER A 303 -2.83 8.32 20.46
C SER A 303 -4.31 8.56 20.13
N GLU A 304 -5.24 7.81 20.74
CA GLU A 304 -6.69 8.03 20.58
C GLU A 304 -7.13 9.43 21.06
N MET A 305 -6.52 9.93 22.14
CA MET A 305 -6.79 11.29 22.63
C MET A 305 -6.20 12.33 21.67
N LEU A 306 -4.95 12.14 21.24
CA LEU A 306 -4.29 13.04 20.28
C LEU A 306 -5.09 13.17 18.99
N VAL A 307 -5.52 12.05 18.39
CA VAL A 307 -6.32 12.04 17.17
C VAL A 307 -7.64 12.80 17.35
N ARG A 308 -8.32 12.64 18.49
CA ARG A 308 -9.58 13.34 18.77
C ARG A 308 -9.38 14.84 18.92
N GLU A 309 -8.42 15.27 19.73
CA GLU A 309 -8.14 16.69 19.98
C GLU A 309 -7.67 17.40 18.69
N LEU A 310 -6.83 16.74 17.89
CA LEU A 310 -6.43 17.25 16.57
C LEU A 310 -7.63 17.34 15.62
N SER A 311 -8.53 16.35 15.63
CA SER A 311 -9.75 16.37 14.84
C SER A 311 -10.68 17.52 15.21
N ASP A 312 -10.83 17.83 16.51
CA ASP A 312 -11.63 18.97 16.99
C ASP A 312 -11.07 20.32 16.50
N ARG A 313 -9.77 20.36 16.22
CA ARG A 313 -9.05 21.49 15.59
C ARG A 313 -9.06 21.43 14.06
N GLY A 314 -9.71 20.43 13.47
CA GLY A 314 -9.80 20.25 12.01
C GLY A 314 -8.54 19.69 11.36
N ILE A 315 -7.67 19.00 12.11
CA ILE A 315 -6.44 18.34 11.62
C ILE A 315 -6.63 16.82 11.64
N CYS A 316 -6.56 16.18 10.47
CA CYS A 316 -6.73 14.74 10.33
C CYS A 316 -5.39 14.02 10.27
N VAL A 317 -5.13 13.15 11.25
CA VAL A 317 -3.98 12.22 11.32
C VAL A 317 -4.47 10.84 11.79
N SER A 318 -3.61 9.82 11.76
CA SER A 318 -3.98 8.45 12.16
C SER A 318 -3.13 7.92 13.30
N ALA A 319 -3.71 7.09 14.17
CA ALA A 319 -2.97 6.33 15.20
C ALA A 319 -2.37 5.01 14.66
N GLY A 320 -2.40 4.77 13.33
CA GLY A 320 -2.00 3.50 12.73
C GLY A 320 -3.16 2.50 12.62
N SER A 321 -2.86 1.22 12.34
CA SER A 321 -3.90 0.17 12.27
C SER A 321 -4.54 0.00 13.65
N ALA A 322 -5.81 0.42 13.73
CA ALA A 322 -6.70 0.47 14.89
C ALA A 322 -6.08 0.05 16.24
N CYS A 323 -5.65 1.06 17.01
CA CYS A 323 -5.47 0.93 18.46
C CYS A 323 -6.75 0.31 19.04
N ARG A 324 -6.66 -0.93 19.56
CA ARG A 324 -7.78 -1.56 20.26
C ARG A 324 -7.44 -1.63 21.74
N ARG A 325 -8.24 -0.96 22.57
CA ARG A 325 -8.16 -1.03 24.05
C ARG A 325 -6.77 -0.63 24.58
N GLY A 326 -6.22 0.50 24.12
CA GLY A 326 -4.95 1.04 24.64
C GLY A 326 -3.71 0.20 24.31
N LYS A 327 -3.71 -0.51 23.18
CA LYS A 327 -2.55 -1.24 22.66
C LYS A 327 -2.05 -0.57 21.38
N PRO A 328 -0.72 -0.36 21.23
CA PRO A 328 -0.18 0.16 19.99
C PRO A 328 -0.53 -0.76 18.81
N SER A 329 -0.55 -0.19 17.61
CA SER A 329 -0.63 -0.96 16.36
C SER A 329 0.37 -2.12 16.39
N TYR A 330 -0.01 -3.27 15.81
CA TYR A 330 0.87 -4.43 15.73
C TYR A 330 2.15 -4.11 14.94
N VAL A 331 2.08 -3.15 14.01
CA VAL A 331 3.24 -2.68 13.24
C VAL A 331 4.24 -1.99 14.15
N PHE A 332 3.79 -1.02 14.95
CA PHE A 332 4.65 -0.33 15.90
C PHE A 332 5.18 -1.28 16.99
N ALA A 333 4.33 -2.18 17.48
CA ALA A 333 4.75 -3.19 18.47
C ALA A 333 5.85 -4.11 17.93
N ALA A 334 5.85 -4.41 16.62
CA ALA A 334 6.85 -5.27 16.00
C ALA A 334 8.25 -4.65 15.96
N THR A 335 8.39 -3.32 16.11
CA THR A 335 9.71 -2.65 16.15
C THR A 335 10.46 -2.86 17.47
N GLY A 336 9.85 -3.53 18.46
CA GLY A 336 10.49 -3.82 19.74
C GLY A 336 10.75 -2.59 20.63
N ARG A 337 10.15 -1.45 20.30
CA ARG A 337 10.24 -0.24 21.13
C ARG A 337 9.47 -0.38 22.45
N PRO A 338 9.87 0.35 23.50
CA PRO A 338 9.13 0.39 24.76
C PRO A 338 7.68 0.82 24.53
N LYS A 339 6.74 0.16 25.20
CA LYS A 339 5.31 0.50 25.09
C LYS A 339 5.03 1.98 25.41
N THR A 340 5.76 2.55 26.37
CA THR A 340 5.68 3.96 26.76
C THR A 340 5.97 4.92 25.60
N GLU A 341 6.87 4.55 24.68
CA GLU A 341 7.13 5.32 23.47
C GLU A 341 6.04 5.13 22.41
N LEU A 342 5.38 3.97 22.37
CA LEU A 342 4.46 3.63 21.27
C LEU A 342 2.99 4.02 21.52
N LEU A 343 2.61 4.31 22.76
CA LEU A 343 1.22 4.61 23.12
C LEU A 343 0.72 5.94 22.52
N GLY A 344 1.63 6.87 22.27
CA GLY A 344 1.34 8.17 21.68
C GLY A 344 1.67 8.29 20.19
N THR A 345 1.86 7.15 19.51
CA THR A 345 2.27 7.19 18.10
C THR A 345 1.15 7.67 17.19
N LEU A 346 1.50 8.61 16.32
CA LEU A 346 0.73 9.12 15.20
C LEU A 346 1.48 8.81 13.91
N ARG A 347 0.76 8.25 12.93
CA ARG A 347 1.15 8.26 11.53
C ARG A 347 0.72 9.58 10.92
N VAL A 348 1.67 10.26 10.30
CA VAL A 348 1.43 11.45 9.48
C VAL A 348 1.75 11.09 8.03
N SER A 349 0.83 11.44 7.12
CA SER A 349 0.96 11.06 5.72
C SER A 349 0.52 12.15 4.75
N PHE A 350 1.43 12.49 3.85
CA PHE A 350 1.37 13.67 3.00
C PHE A 350 0.89 13.31 1.59
N SER A 351 0.46 14.35 0.87
CA SER A 351 0.11 14.31 -0.55
C SER A 351 0.89 15.40 -1.28
N PRO A 352 0.94 15.37 -2.62
CA PRO A 352 1.54 16.46 -3.39
C PRO A 352 0.94 17.85 -3.10
N GLU A 353 -0.30 17.86 -2.63
CA GLU A 353 -1.06 19.06 -2.26
C GLU A 353 -0.84 19.50 -0.80
N SER A 354 -0.13 18.72 0.02
CA SER A 354 0.21 19.09 1.40
C SER A 354 1.20 20.25 1.43
N THR A 355 1.13 21.07 2.48
CA THR A 355 1.94 22.30 2.60
C THR A 355 2.76 22.36 3.89
N PRO A 356 3.90 23.09 3.91
CA PRO A 356 4.65 23.35 5.15
C PRO A 356 3.79 24.03 6.22
N GLU A 357 2.89 24.93 5.83
CA GLU A 357 2.00 25.64 6.77
C GLU A 357 1.02 24.69 7.46
N GLU A 358 0.52 23.67 6.75
CA GLU A 358 -0.28 22.60 7.35
C GLU A 358 0.53 21.73 8.33
N ALA A 359 1.81 21.50 8.03
CA ALA A 359 2.71 20.79 8.94
C ALA A 359 3.00 21.62 10.20
N ASP A 360 3.23 22.92 10.06
CA ASP A 360 3.44 23.84 11.19
C ASP A 360 2.20 23.90 12.09
N ALA A 361 0.99 23.96 11.50
CA ALA A 361 -0.25 23.92 12.25
C ALA A 361 -0.41 22.62 13.07
N LEU A 362 0.03 21.47 12.53
CA LEU A 362 0.07 20.22 13.29
C LEU A 362 1.08 20.30 14.46
N VAL A 363 2.27 20.85 14.23
CA VAL A 363 3.29 21.01 15.27
C VAL A 363 2.79 21.92 16.40
N SER A 364 2.24 23.10 16.07
CA SER A 364 1.66 24.02 17.05
C SER A 364 0.53 23.38 17.85
N ALA A 365 -0.36 22.62 17.20
CA ALA A 365 -1.44 21.92 17.90
C ALA A 365 -0.92 20.85 18.87
N LEU A 366 0.11 20.08 18.47
CA LEU A 366 0.76 19.11 19.35
C LEU A 366 1.46 19.80 20.54
N GLU A 367 2.07 20.95 20.31
CA GLU A 367 2.72 21.75 21.35
C GLU A 367 1.72 22.25 22.40
N GLU A 368 0.61 22.83 21.95
CA GLU A 368 -0.46 23.27 22.83
C GLU A 368 -1.07 22.12 23.64
N ILE A 369 -1.24 20.94 23.03
CA ILE A 369 -1.71 19.74 23.75
C ILE A 369 -0.70 19.35 24.83
N ALA A 370 0.60 19.37 24.51
CA ALA A 370 1.66 19.03 25.45
C ALA A 370 1.79 20.03 26.62
N GLN A 371 1.39 21.28 26.43
CA GLN A 371 1.38 22.32 27.48
C GLN A 371 0.11 22.29 28.33
N SER A 372 -1.04 21.96 27.75
CA SER A 372 -2.36 22.07 28.40
C SER A 372 -2.84 20.78 29.10
N ARG A 373 -2.22 19.63 28.80
CA ARG A 373 -2.59 18.33 29.35
C ARG A 373 -1.48 17.78 30.25
N VAL A 374 -1.86 17.09 31.31
CA VAL A 374 -0.91 16.34 32.15
C VAL A 374 -0.53 15.05 31.43
N SER A 375 0.77 14.83 31.20
CA SER A 375 1.27 13.56 30.66
C SER A 375 1.04 12.41 31.65
N LEU A 376 0.58 11.27 31.17
CA LEU A 376 0.33 10.04 31.96
C LEU A 376 1.62 9.32 32.37
#